data_AF-A0A954IBV1-F1
#
_entry.id   AF-A0A954IBV1-F1
#
_cell.length_a   1.000
_cell.length_b   1.000
_cell.length_c   1.000
_cell.angle_alpha   90.00
_cell.angle_beta   90.00
_cell.angle_gamma   90.00
#
_symmetry.space_group_name_H-M   'P 1'
#
loop_
_entity.id
_entity.type
_entity.pdbx_description
1 polymer ?
#
loop_
_entity_poly.entity_id
_entity_poly.type
_entity_poly.pdbx_seq_one_letter_code
_entity_poly.pdbx_strand_id
1 'polypeptide(L)'
;MNGRRFIVKLVALNIVIVMCCVTTSTTSAIVIVLKSPRNLPFSLSTSRDAHNRLVLALQDDGCRYLRGVSVNAISTLSYQGQTEGLNRQLQSLAGCPGTTVVVSFEKMEESCDWQITHDCRTMELCATINLDSRSIDLEELKIPMSTLPALKP
;
A
#
# COMPACT_ATOMS: atom_id res chain seq x y z
N MET A 1 -70.14 28.20 -47.60
CA MET A 1 -70.76 27.01 -46.96
C MET A 1 -69.82 25.83 -47.13
N ASN A 2 -69.48 25.15 -46.02
CA ASN A 2 -68.90 23.80 -45.90
C ASN A 2 -67.55 23.56 -46.63
N GLY A 3 -66.49 22.98 -46.05
CA GLY A 3 -66.33 22.27 -44.79
C GLY A 3 -64.86 21.88 -44.62
N ARG A 4 -64.51 21.61 -43.36
CA ARG A 4 -63.19 21.26 -42.81
C ARG A 4 -62.51 20.06 -43.50
N ARG A 5 -61.17 20.12 -43.63
CA ARG A 5 -60.20 19.01 -43.42
C ARG A 5 -58.86 19.61 -42.97
N PHE A 6 -58.61 19.82 -41.68
CA PHE A 6 -57.88 18.89 -40.79
C PHE A 6 -56.76 18.10 -41.46
N ILE A 7 -55.53 18.62 -41.42
CA ILE A 7 -54.31 17.81 -41.37
C ILE A 7 -53.42 18.43 -40.29
N VAL A 8 -53.47 17.82 -39.11
CA VAL A 8 -52.59 18.09 -37.98
C VAL A 8 -51.20 17.58 -38.36
N LYS A 9 -50.24 18.50 -38.59
CA LYS A 9 -48.83 18.12 -38.71
C LYS A 9 -48.30 17.85 -37.30
N LEU A 10 -48.32 16.57 -36.94
CA LEU A 10 -47.77 16.02 -35.71
C LEU A 10 -46.24 16.21 -35.74
N VAL A 11 -45.71 17.10 -34.90
CA VAL A 11 -44.28 17.26 -34.67
C VAL A 11 -43.83 16.10 -33.77
N ALA A 12 -43.20 15.08 -34.35
CA ALA A 12 -42.64 13.96 -33.61
C ALA A 12 -41.26 14.35 -33.04
N LEU A 13 -41.26 14.97 -31.86
CA LEU A 13 -40.06 15.24 -31.08
C LEU A 13 -39.68 13.96 -30.30
N ASN A 14 -38.79 13.16 -30.86
CA ASN A 14 -38.21 12.00 -30.16
C ASN A 14 -37.16 12.48 -29.15
N ILE A 15 -37.57 12.72 -27.90
CA ILE A 15 -36.63 12.91 -26.79
C ILE A 15 -36.27 11.52 -26.26
N VAL A 16 -35.14 10.98 -26.71
CA VAL A 16 -34.54 9.79 -26.12
C VAL A 16 -33.83 10.22 -24.83
N ILE A 17 -34.51 10.08 -23.69
CA ILE A 17 -33.88 10.25 -22.37
C ILE A 17 -33.05 8.99 -22.11
N VAL A 18 -31.76 9.04 -22.47
CA VAL A 18 -30.79 8.05 -22.00
C VAL A 18 -30.56 8.33 -20.52
N MET A 19 -31.31 7.62 -19.68
CA MET A 19 -31.11 7.63 -18.24
C MET A 19 -29.84 6.84 -17.92
N CYS A 20 -28.70 7.51 -17.95
CA CYS A 20 -27.44 7.01 -17.41
C CYS A 20 -27.60 6.84 -15.89
N CYS A 21 -28.00 5.65 -15.45
CA CYS A 21 -27.85 5.22 -14.06
C CYS A 21 -26.36 5.07 -13.76
N VAL A 22 -25.70 6.17 -13.42
CA VAL A 22 -24.36 6.14 -12.82
C VAL A 22 -24.54 5.63 -11.40
N THR A 23 -24.42 4.31 -11.20
CA THR A 23 -24.31 3.73 -9.87
C THR A 23 -22.94 4.13 -9.33
N THR A 24 -22.88 5.23 -8.59
CA THR A 24 -21.69 5.59 -7.82
C THR A 24 -21.58 4.60 -6.67
N SER A 25 -20.82 3.52 -6.88
CA SER A 25 -20.40 2.63 -5.81
C SER A 25 -19.52 3.43 -4.86
N THR A 26 -20.05 3.87 -3.73
CA THR A 26 -19.24 4.48 -2.68
C THR A 26 -18.42 3.39 -2.02
N THR A 27 -17.17 3.24 -2.46
CA THR A 27 -16.19 2.38 -1.79
C THR A 27 -15.81 3.03 -0.47
N SER A 28 -16.37 2.53 0.63
CA SER A 28 -15.92 2.91 1.97
C SER A 28 -14.59 2.22 2.26
N ALA A 29 -13.58 3.00 2.66
CA ALA A 29 -12.30 2.48 3.13
C ALA A 29 -12.22 2.64 4.65
N ILE A 30 -11.80 1.59 5.36
CA ILE A 30 -11.52 1.68 6.79
C ILE A 30 -10.08 2.11 6.95
N VAL A 31 -9.86 3.25 7.59
CA VAL A 31 -8.54 3.80 7.91
C VAL A 31 -8.27 3.61 9.39
N ILE A 32 -7.19 2.90 9.72
CA ILE A 32 -6.76 2.62 11.10
C ILE A 32 -5.40 3.26 11.30
N VAL A 33 -5.28 4.14 12.29
CA VAL A 33 -3.98 4.70 12.68
C VAL A 33 -3.25 3.66 13.54
N LEU A 34 -2.04 3.33 13.12
CA LEU A 34 -1.15 2.43 13.84
C LEU A 34 -0.27 3.27 14.76
N LYS A 35 -0.32 3.01 16.07
CA LYS A 35 0.54 3.67 17.06
C LYS A 35 1.91 3.01 17.19
N SER A 36 2.04 1.79 16.66
CA SER A 36 3.23 0.97 16.74
C SER A 36 3.20 -0.09 15.62
N PRO A 37 4.35 -0.54 15.12
CA PRO A 37 4.42 -1.69 14.20
C PRO A 37 3.82 -2.98 14.77
N ARG A 38 3.69 -3.10 16.09
CA ARG A 38 3.05 -4.27 16.75
C ARG A 38 1.57 -4.44 16.41
N ASN A 39 0.93 -3.37 15.96
CA ASN A 39 -0.50 -3.36 15.64
C ASN A 39 -0.75 -3.65 14.15
N LEU A 40 0.26 -4.13 13.43
CA LEU A 40 0.14 -4.47 12.01
C LEU A 40 -0.89 -5.60 11.83
N PRO A 41 -1.86 -5.45 10.91
CA PRO A 41 -2.83 -6.50 10.65
C PRO A 41 -2.18 -7.65 9.86
N PHE A 42 -2.64 -8.86 10.13
CA PHE A 42 -2.21 -10.09 9.47
C PHE A 42 -3.43 -10.91 9.04
N SER A 43 -3.27 -11.71 7.98
CA SER A 43 -4.25 -12.74 7.64
C SER A 43 -4.36 -13.77 8.77
N LEU A 44 -5.56 -14.35 8.93
CA LEU A 44 -5.80 -15.46 9.86
C LEU A 44 -4.96 -16.71 9.54
N SER A 45 -4.46 -16.83 8.30
CA SER A 45 -3.60 -17.92 7.86
C SER A 45 -2.13 -17.74 8.25
N THR A 46 -1.71 -16.54 8.70
CA THR A 46 -0.31 -16.28 9.06
C THR A 46 0.02 -16.97 10.38
N SER A 47 1.12 -17.74 10.41
CA SER A 47 1.56 -18.39 11.64
C SER A 47 1.98 -17.35 12.68
N ARG A 48 1.76 -17.64 13.97
CA ARG A 48 2.16 -16.75 15.07
C ARG A 48 3.66 -16.46 15.07
N ASP A 49 4.48 -17.44 14.68
CA ASP A 49 5.93 -17.27 14.61
C ASP A 49 6.35 -16.33 13.48
N ALA A 50 5.74 -16.46 12.29
CA ALA A 50 5.99 -15.54 11.18
C ALA A 50 5.57 -14.10 11.54
N HIS A 51 4.40 -13.95 12.17
CA HIS A 51 3.92 -12.68 12.71
C HIS A 51 4.93 -12.07 13.68
N ASN A 52 5.35 -12.82 14.72
CA ASN A 52 6.27 -12.31 15.73
C ASN A 52 7.63 -11.91 15.12
N ARG A 53 8.17 -12.72 14.21
CA ARG A 53 9.44 -12.39 13.53
C ARG A 53 9.33 -11.13 12.69
N LEU A 54 8.24 -10.96 11.94
CA LEU A 54 8.04 -9.76 11.15
C LEU A 54 7.91 -8.52 12.03
N VAL A 55 7.11 -8.59 13.10
CA VAL A 55 6.97 -7.47 14.04
C VAL A 55 8.30 -7.12 14.69
N LEU A 56 9.11 -8.11 15.09
CA LEU A 56 10.45 -7.86 15.63
C LEU A 56 11.36 -7.18 14.59
N ALA A 57 11.36 -7.62 13.34
CA ALA A 57 12.13 -7.00 12.27
C ALA A 57 11.71 -5.55 12.00
N LEU A 58 10.42 -5.22 12.17
CA LEU A 58 9.89 -3.86 12.05
C LEU A 58 10.19 -2.95 13.25
N GLN A 59 10.73 -3.50 14.33
CA GLN A 59 11.06 -2.80 15.58
C GLN A 59 12.58 -2.70 15.82
N ASP A 60 13.39 -2.62 14.76
CA ASP A 60 14.85 -2.44 14.89
C ASP A 60 15.19 -1.15 15.66
N ASP A 61 16.03 -1.26 16.69
CA ASP A 61 16.40 -0.14 17.57
C ASP A 61 17.15 1.00 16.85
N GLY A 62 17.73 0.73 15.67
CA GLY A 62 18.34 1.74 14.83
C GLY A 62 17.37 2.54 13.97
N CYS A 63 16.08 2.20 14.02
CA CYS A 63 15.03 2.77 13.19
C CYS A 63 13.95 3.39 14.07
N ARG A 64 13.79 4.71 14.00
CA ARG A 64 12.73 5.40 14.71
C ARG A 64 11.43 5.29 13.93
N TYR A 65 10.45 4.61 14.52
CA TYR A 65 9.07 4.63 14.02
C TYR A 65 8.45 6.02 14.17
N LEU A 66 7.85 6.53 13.10
CA LEU A 66 7.20 7.85 13.08
C LEU A 66 5.69 7.73 13.18
N ARG A 67 5.09 6.98 12.25
CA ARG A 67 3.65 6.80 12.11
C ARG A 67 3.34 5.56 11.30
N GLY A 68 2.10 5.12 11.37
CA GLY A 68 1.60 4.11 10.46
C GLY A 68 0.11 4.25 10.24
N VAL A 69 -0.33 3.81 9.08
CA VAL A 69 -1.75 3.77 8.72
C VAL A 69 -2.04 2.45 8.04
N SER A 70 -3.22 1.91 8.31
CA SER A 70 -3.74 0.76 7.60
C SER A 70 -5.01 1.16 6.88
N VAL A 71 -5.07 0.86 5.59
CA VAL A 71 -6.25 1.05 4.74
C VAL A 71 -6.62 -0.31 4.18
N ASN A 72 -7.72 -0.86 4.68
CA ASN A 72 -8.15 -2.24 4.36
C ASN A 72 -7.05 -3.27 4.70
N ALA A 73 -6.47 -3.92 3.68
CA ALA A 73 -5.43 -4.95 3.84
C ALA A 73 -4.00 -4.41 3.76
N ILE A 74 -3.84 -3.13 3.41
CA ILE A 74 -2.54 -2.52 3.15
C ILE A 74 -2.17 -1.62 4.31
N SER A 75 -0.99 -1.80 4.85
CA SER A 75 -0.47 -0.97 5.95
C SER A 75 0.82 -0.29 5.54
N THR A 76 0.91 1.01 5.73
CA THR A 76 2.11 1.80 5.47
C THR A 76 2.68 2.29 6.78
N LEU A 77 3.97 2.02 7.00
CA LEU A 77 4.73 2.41 8.18
C LEU A 77 5.84 3.36 7.75
N SER A 78 5.98 4.50 8.42
CA SER A 78 6.99 5.52 8.13
C SER A 78 8.08 5.49 9.20
N TYR A 79 9.34 5.58 8.77
CA TYR A 79 10.51 5.51 9.63
C TYR A 79 11.50 6.65 9.37
N GLN A 80 12.33 6.91 10.38
CA GLN A 80 13.46 7.81 10.35
C GLN A 80 14.70 7.10 10.91
N GLY A 81 15.88 7.39 10.39
CA GLY A 81 17.13 6.81 10.90
C GLY A 81 18.30 6.96 9.93
N GLN A 82 19.38 6.23 10.21
CA GLN A 82 20.60 6.22 9.41
C GLN A 82 20.65 5.00 8.49
N THR A 83 21.47 5.04 7.44
CA THR A 83 21.65 3.92 6.49
C THR A 83 21.92 2.58 7.17
N GLU A 84 22.71 2.56 8.25
CA GLU A 84 22.99 1.31 8.99
C GLU A 84 21.74 0.67 9.59
N GLY A 85 20.83 1.49 10.13
CA GLY A 85 19.55 1.02 10.67
C GLY A 85 18.67 0.44 9.58
N LEU A 86 18.55 1.17 8.47
CA LEU A 86 17.82 0.70 7.29
C LEU A 86 18.38 -0.64 6.77
N ASN A 87 19.70 -0.77 6.63
CA ASN A 87 20.35 -1.99 6.19
C ASN A 87 20.03 -3.19 7.10
N ARG A 88 20.11 -3.01 8.43
CA ARG A 88 19.75 -4.08 9.39
C ARG A 88 18.28 -4.44 9.33
N GLN A 89 17.41 -3.43 9.19
CA GLN A 89 15.98 -3.63 9.07
C GLN A 89 15.65 -4.43 7.79
N LEU A 90 16.15 -4.01 6.62
CA LEU A 90 15.97 -4.74 5.35
C LEU A 90 16.47 -6.18 5.46
N GLN A 91 17.65 -6.39 6.04
CA GLN A 91 18.21 -7.73 6.24
C GLN A 91 17.34 -8.60 7.14
N SER A 92 16.79 -8.03 8.22
CA SER A 92 15.89 -8.73 9.15
C SER A 92 14.55 -9.08 8.50
N LEU A 93 14.01 -8.16 7.68
CA LEU A 93 12.78 -8.39 6.91
C LEU A 93 12.98 -9.49 5.87
N ALA A 94 14.11 -9.49 5.14
CA ALA A 94 14.44 -10.54 4.17
C ALA A 94 14.62 -11.92 4.83
N GLY A 95 15.00 -11.97 6.11
CA GLY A 95 15.08 -13.20 6.90
C GLY A 95 13.74 -13.71 7.44
N CYS A 96 12.63 -12.99 7.25
CA CYS A 96 11.33 -13.41 7.72
C CYS A 96 10.75 -14.53 6.82
N PRO A 97 10.31 -15.67 7.39
CA PRO A 97 9.75 -16.75 6.59
C PRO A 97 8.48 -16.33 5.86
N GLY A 98 8.40 -16.63 4.56
CA GLY A 98 7.19 -16.40 3.76
C GLY A 98 6.93 -14.94 3.39
N THR A 99 7.86 -14.03 3.68
CA THR A 99 7.78 -12.64 3.24
C THR A 99 8.61 -12.42 1.99
N THR A 100 8.10 -11.60 1.07
CA THR A 100 8.88 -11.08 -0.06
C THR A 100 9.16 -9.61 0.20
N VAL A 101 10.43 -9.21 0.17
CA VAL A 101 10.84 -7.80 0.32
C VAL A 101 11.17 -7.24 -1.05
N VAL A 102 10.40 -6.25 -1.47
CA VAL A 102 10.66 -5.40 -2.64
C VAL A 102 11.25 -4.10 -2.14
N VAL A 103 12.25 -3.57 -2.85
CA VAL A 103 12.82 -2.26 -2.55
C VAL A 103 12.56 -1.32 -3.72
N SER A 104 12.02 -0.13 -3.42
CA SER A 104 11.81 0.95 -4.39
C SER A 104 12.44 2.25 -3.90
N PHE A 105 12.64 3.18 -4.83
CA PHE A 105 13.28 4.48 -4.57
C PHE A 105 12.38 5.57 -5.12
N GLU A 106 11.95 6.49 -4.26
CA GLU A 106 11.02 7.55 -4.62
C GLU A 106 11.36 8.83 -3.85
N LYS A 107 10.99 9.99 -4.39
CA LYS A 107 11.02 11.24 -3.64
C LYS A 107 9.79 11.31 -2.74
N MET A 108 9.99 11.49 -1.45
CA MET A 108 8.92 11.57 -0.44
C MET A 108 9.09 12.82 0.41
N GLU A 109 8.07 13.16 1.21
CA GLU A 109 8.16 14.27 2.18
C GLU A 109 9.38 14.11 3.09
N GLU A 110 10.13 15.19 3.34
CA GLU A 110 11.39 15.20 4.11
C GLU A 110 11.25 14.64 5.54
N SER A 111 10.03 14.55 6.08
CA SER A 111 9.78 14.03 7.42
C SER A 111 10.02 12.52 7.58
N CYS A 112 10.24 11.79 6.47
CA CYS A 112 10.37 10.34 6.45
C CYS A 112 11.59 9.91 5.62
N ASP A 113 12.45 9.07 6.18
CA ASP A 113 13.63 8.58 5.47
C ASP A 113 13.30 7.35 4.60
N TRP A 114 12.39 6.48 5.07
CA TRP A 114 11.84 5.39 4.27
C TRP A 114 10.47 4.94 4.80
N GLN A 115 9.71 4.26 3.94
CA GLN A 115 8.42 3.67 4.27
C GLN A 115 8.44 2.16 4.02
N ILE A 116 7.66 1.43 4.79
CA ILE A 116 7.38 0.02 4.54
C ILE A 116 5.88 -0.15 4.34
N THR A 117 5.49 -0.63 3.18
CA THR A 117 4.13 -1.06 2.88
C THR A 117 4.02 -2.57 3.02
N HIS A 118 3.01 -3.05 3.74
CA HIS A 118 2.70 -4.45 3.96
C HIS A 118 1.30 -4.77 3.45
N ASP A 119 1.19 -5.73 2.53
CA ASP A 119 -0.11 -6.32 2.17
C ASP A 119 -0.33 -7.61 2.97
N CYS A 120 -1.27 -7.56 3.92
CA CYS A 120 -1.50 -8.67 4.84
C CYS A 120 -2.07 -9.93 4.18
N ARG A 121 -2.50 -9.84 2.91
CA ARG A 121 -3.02 -10.98 2.13
C ARG A 121 -1.90 -11.79 1.47
N THR A 122 -0.85 -11.11 1.02
CA THR A 122 0.26 -11.72 0.27
C THR A 122 1.53 -11.86 1.10
N MET A 123 1.59 -11.21 2.28
CA MET A 123 2.82 -11.07 3.08
C MET A 123 3.95 -10.38 2.31
N GLU A 124 3.59 -9.59 1.28
CA GLU A 124 4.54 -8.76 0.53
C GLU A 124 4.86 -7.50 1.33
N LEU A 125 6.14 -7.14 1.33
CA LEU A 125 6.69 -5.95 1.94
C LEU A 125 7.36 -5.11 0.86
N CYS A 126 6.96 -3.87 0.70
CA CYS A 126 7.63 -2.90 -0.16
C CYS A 126 8.31 -1.85 0.72
N ALA A 127 9.64 -1.82 0.73
CA ALA A 127 10.43 -0.79 1.36
C ALA A 127 10.75 0.32 0.35
N THR A 128 10.13 1.48 0.52
CA THR A 128 10.35 2.65 -0.34
C THR A 128 11.30 3.60 0.36
N ILE A 129 12.46 3.84 -0.26
CA ILE A 129 13.55 4.65 0.30
C ILE A 129 13.44 6.07 -0.26
N ASN A 130 13.50 7.08 0.63
CA ASN A 130 13.39 8.48 0.22
C ASN A 130 14.68 8.96 -0.42
N LEU A 131 14.63 9.31 -1.70
CA LEU A 131 15.76 9.89 -2.44
C LEU A 131 16.15 11.30 -1.96
N ASP A 132 15.25 12.00 -1.25
CA ASP A 132 15.52 13.31 -0.68
C ASP A 132 15.97 13.26 0.79
N SER A 133 16.09 12.06 1.38
CA SER A 133 16.63 11.91 2.74
C SER A 133 18.12 12.27 2.78
N ARG A 134 18.50 13.11 3.75
CA ARG A 134 19.90 13.44 4.05
C ARG A 134 20.58 12.44 5.00
N SER A 135 19.80 11.55 5.60
CA SER A 135 20.27 10.56 6.58
C SER A 135 20.58 9.21 5.93
N ILE A 136 20.15 9.03 4.67
CA ILE A 136 20.41 7.83 3.89
C ILE A 136 21.51 8.12 2.87
N ASP A 137 22.70 7.59 3.15
CA ASP A 137 23.74 7.37 2.16
C ASP A 137 23.36 6.18 1.26
N LEU A 138 23.11 6.46 -0.02
CA LEU A 138 22.75 5.47 -1.02
C LEU A 138 23.93 4.60 -1.47
N GLU A 139 25.17 5.07 -1.31
CA GLU A 139 26.37 4.29 -1.67
C GLU A 139 26.64 3.18 -0.66
N GLU A 140 26.24 3.38 0.60
CA GLU A 140 26.35 2.39 1.67
C GLU A 140 25.11 1.48 1.82
N LEU A 141 24.07 1.74 1.05
CA LEU A 141 22.82 0.98 1.09
C LEU A 141 23.02 -0.45 0.58
N LYS A 142 22.59 -1.43 1.38
CA LYS A 142 22.69 -2.87 1.10
C LYS A 142 21.31 -3.46 0.89
N ILE A 143 21.01 -3.81 -0.35
CA ILE A 143 19.78 -4.52 -0.69
C ILE A 143 19.99 -6.01 -0.44
N PRO A 144 19.22 -6.64 0.48
CA PRO A 144 19.37 -8.06 0.76
C PRO A 144 19.01 -8.90 -0.47
N MET A 145 19.68 -10.03 -0.65
CA MET A 145 19.38 -10.96 -1.74
C MET A 145 17.94 -11.48 -1.62
N SER A 146 17.20 -11.45 -2.73
CA SER A 146 15.87 -12.05 -2.78
C SER A 146 16.00 -13.56 -2.56
N THR A 147 15.47 -14.07 -1.46
CA THR A 147 15.36 -15.52 -1.27
C THR A 147 14.10 -15.96 -2.02
N LEU A 148 14.18 -16.03 -3.35
CA LEU A 148 13.10 -16.64 -4.13
C LEU A 148 12.95 -18.09 -3.62
N PRO A 149 11.73 -18.55 -3.32
CA PRO A 149 11.53 -19.96 -3.01
C PRO A 149 12.08 -20.77 -4.19
N ALA A 150 12.94 -21.75 -3.90
CA ALA A 150 13.51 -22.63 -4.91
C ALA A 150 12.36 -23.17 -5.79
N LEU A 151 12.43 -22.92 -7.10
CA LEU A 151 11.51 -23.51 -8.05
C LEU A 151 11.61 -25.03 -7.87
N LYS A 152 10.54 -25.65 -7.36
CA LYS A 152 10.44 -27.10 -7.39
C LYS A 152 10.35 -27.49 -8.87
N PRO A 153 11.29 -28.31 -9.39
CA PRO A 153 11.22 -28.81 -10.75
C PRO A 153 9.97 -29.68 -10.96
#